data_AF-A0A4R6MPS5-F1
#
_entry.id   AF-A0A4R6MPS5-F1
#
_cell.length_a   1.000
_cell.length_b   1.000
_cell.length_c   1.000
_cell.angle_alpha   90.00
_cell.angle_beta   90.00
_cell.angle_gamma   90.00
#
_symmetry.space_group_name_H-M   'P 1'
#
loop_
_entity.id
_entity.type
_entity.pdbx_description
1 polymer ?
#
loop_
_entity_poly.entity_id
_entity_poly.type
_entity_poly.pdbx_seq_one_letter_code
_entity_poly.pdbx_strand_id
1 'polypeptide(L)'
;MPLKLFRGIFYFFLNIFLHLLRINKFPYLGKIITFVKVIMRIIAKRTLQNFWERFPNSKQQLLAWYQVFDKNNFANSNVIKSSFGTADFVGNNKVVFNICGNHYRLIVKINYDTQIVYILFIGTHSEYDNLKDIKNL
;
A
#
# COMPACT_ATOMS: atom_id res chain seq x y z
N MET A 1 -29.33 -10.12 -29.53
CA MET A 1 -28.66 -9.32 -30.57
C MET A 1 -28.37 -7.83 -30.22
N PRO A 2 -28.35 -7.32 -28.96
CA PRO A 2 -27.96 -5.93 -28.67
C PRO A 2 -26.49 -5.73 -28.24
N LEU A 3 -25.79 -6.78 -27.78
CA LEU A 3 -24.43 -6.67 -27.21
C LEU A 3 -23.32 -6.33 -28.21
N LYS A 4 -23.52 -6.62 -29.51
CA LYS A 4 -22.52 -6.33 -30.55
C LYS A 4 -22.49 -4.85 -30.94
N LEU A 5 -23.64 -4.16 -30.91
CA LEU A 5 -23.73 -2.72 -31.19
C LEU A 5 -23.03 -1.89 -30.10
N PHE A 6 -23.23 -2.26 -28.83
CA PHE A 6 -22.58 -1.60 -27.69
C PHE A 6 -21.05 -1.74 -27.69
N ARG A 7 -20.53 -2.90 -28.11
CA ARG A 7 -19.08 -3.09 -28.26
C ARG A 7 -18.51 -2.17 -29.35
N GLY A 8 -19.15 -2.10 -30.51
CA GLY A 8 -18.70 -1.23 -31.62
C GLY A 8 -18.62 0.24 -31.22
N ILE A 9 -19.64 0.74 -30.52
CA ILE A 9 -19.69 2.11 -30.02
C ILE A 9 -18.60 2.36 -28.96
N PHE A 10 -18.41 1.42 -28.03
CA PHE A 10 -17.35 1.52 -27.01
C PHE A 10 -15.96 1.59 -27.64
N TYR A 11 -15.64 0.71 -28.62
CA TYR A 11 -14.34 0.73 -29.29
C TYR A 11 -14.15 1.96 -30.18
N PHE A 12 -15.22 2.51 -30.75
CA PHE A 12 -15.17 3.76 -31.49
C PHE A 12 -14.81 4.94 -30.56
N PHE A 13 -15.47 5.06 -29.41
CA PHE A 13 -15.13 6.06 -28.41
C PHE A 13 -13.74 5.85 -27.79
N LEU A 14 -13.35 4.59 -27.54
CA LEU A 14 -12.02 4.27 -27.01
C LEU A 14 -10.91 4.64 -28.01
N ASN A 15 -11.08 4.35 -29.31
CA ASN A 15 -10.11 4.74 -30.33
C ASN A 15 -10.05 6.25 -30.54
N ILE A 16 -11.18 6.95 -30.52
CA ILE A 16 -11.20 8.42 -30.54
C ILE A 16 -10.49 8.98 -29.32
N PHE A 17 -10.75 8.44 -28.13
CA PHE A 17 -10.09 8.86 -26.89
C PHE A 17 -8.57 8.62 -26.95
N LEU A 18 -8.12 7.45 -27.39
CA LEU A 18 -6.70 7.13 -27.57
C LEU A 18 -6.03 8.01 -28.65
N HIS A 19 -6.74 8.32 -29.73
CA HIS A 19 -6.25 9.22 -30.77
C HIS A 19 -6.14 10.66 -30.26
N LEU A 20 -7.12 11.13 -29.49
CA LEU A 20 -7.11 12.45 -28.86
C LEU A 20 -5.97 12.59 -27.83
N LEU A 21 -5.65 11.52 -27.09
CA LEU A 21 -4.47 11.46 -26.23
C LEU A 21 -3.16 11.57 -27.02
N ARG A 22 -3.09 10.98 -28.22
CA ARG A 22 -1.89 10.99 -29.08
C ARG A 22 -1.62 12.35 -29.75
N ILE A 23 -2.65 13.16 -30.02
CA ILE A 23 -2.49 14.45 -30.74
C ILE A 23 -2.06 15.60 -29.81
N ASN A 24 -1.85 15.38 -28.50
CA ASN A 24 -1.54 16.46 -27.54
C ASN A 24 -2.52 17.65 -27.62
N LYS A 25 -3.75 17.41 -28.10
CA LYS A 25 -4.75 18.45 -28.37
C LYS A 25 -5.31 19.09 -27.09
N PHE A 26 -4.93 18.54 -25.95
CA PHE A 26 -5.32 18.99 -24.62
C PHE A 26 -4.11 18.91 -23.67
N PRO A 27 -3.18 19.89 -23.71
CA PRO A 27 -1.96 19.89 -22.90
C PRO A 27 -2.21 19.89 -21.39
N TYR A 28 -3.44 20.18 -20.96
CA TYR A 28 -3.88 20.15 -19.57
C TYR A 28 -4.57 18.83 -19.16
N LEU A 29 -5.13 18.07 -20.09
CA LEU A 29 -5.78 16.77 -19.78
C LEU A 29 -4.76 15.71 -19.40
N GLY A 30 -3.56 15.75 -20.00
CA GLY A 30 -2.42 14.94 -19.56
C GLY A 30 -2.07 15.22 -18.10
N LYS A 31 -2.00 16.50 -17.69
CA LYS A 31 -1.72 16.88 -16.29
C LYS A 31 -2.80 16.46 -15.31
N ILE A 32 -4.08 16.51 -15.69
CA ILE A 32 -5.21 16.11 -14.81
C ILE A 32 -5.17 14.60 -14.52
N ILE A 33 -4.81 13.76 -15.50
CA ILE A 33 -4.70 12.30 -15.31
C ILE A 33 -3.41 11.92 -14.58
N THR A 34 -2.30 12.65 -14.78
CA THR A 34 -1.03 12.41 -14.06
C THR A 34 -1.08 12.85 -12.59
N PHE A 35 -2.01 13.74 -12.21
CA PHE A 35 -2.07 14.30 -10.84
C PHE A 35 -2.85 13.46 -9.84
N VAL A 36 -3.41 12.31 -10.23
CA VAL A 36 -3.88 11.33 -9.24
C VAL A 36 -2.66 10.58 -8.75
N LYS A 37 -1.92 11.19 -7.81
CA LYS A 37 -0.93 10.47 -7.01
C LYS A 37 -1.71 9.40 -6.25
N VAL A 38 -1.74 8.19 -6.80
CA VAL A 38 -2.12 7.01 -6.02
C VAL A 38 -1.16 7.00 -4.83
N ILE A 39 -1.67 6.90 -3.62
CA ILE A 39 -0.90 6.75 -2.39
C ILE A 39 -1.40 5.49 -1.72
N MET A 40 -0.53 4.76 -1.00
CA MET A 40 -1.01 3.59 -0.29
C MET A 40 -1.96 3.99 0.85
N ARG A 41 -3.19 3.46 0.79
CA ARG A 41 -4.19 3.67 1.84
C ARG A 41 -3.94 2.71 3.00
N ILE A 42 -3.56 3.24 4.15
CA ILE A 42 -3.34 2.45 5.36
C ILE A 42 -4.67 2.33 6.14
N ILE A 43 -5.13 1.10 6.32
CA ILE A 43 -6.32 0.78 7.11
C ILE A 43 -5.89 0.49 8.54
N ALA A 44 -6.72 0.97 9.49
CA ALA A 44 -6.53 0.82 10.94
C ALA A 44 -5.35 1.62 11.54
N LYS A 45 -5.15 2.87 11.12
CA LYS A 45 -4.19 3.81 11.77
C LYS A 45 -4.37 3.92 13.30
N ARG A 46 -5.60 3.79 13.78
CA ARG A 46 -5.93 3.80 15.22
C ARG A 46 -5.19 2.71 16.01
N THR A 47 -4.90 1.58 15.38
CA THR A 47 -4.10 0.50 16.00
C THR A 47 -2.69 0.98 16.34
N LEU A 48 -2.05 1.76 15.47
CA LEU A 48 -0.74 2.36 15.77
C LEU A 48 -0.85 3.40 16.89
N GLN A 49 -1.91 4.21 16.88
CA GLN A 49 -2.18 5.21 17.91
C GLN A 49 -2.29 4.59 19.30
N ASN A 50 -3.19 3.62 19.44
CA ASN A 50 -3.37 2.90 20.71
C ASN A 50 -2.05 2.25 21.17
N PHE A 51 -1.26 1.70 20.23
CA PHE A 51 0.01 1.07 20.57
C PHE A 51 1.03 2.07 21.10
N TRP A 52 1.23 3.22 20.43
CA TRP A 52 2.20 4.21 20.92
C TRP A 52 1.71 5.00 22.13
N GLU A 53 0.41 4.99 22.44
CA GLU A 53 -0.09 5.48 23.73
C GLU A 53 0.34 4.57 24.87
N ARG A 54 0.31 3.24 24.66
CA ARG A 54 0.82 2.25 25.62
C ARG A 54 2.35 2.18 25.65
N PHE A 55 3.02 2.37 24.51
CA PHE A 55 4.47 2.32 24.35
C PHE A 55 5.00 3.61 23.69
N PRO A 56 5.16 4.72 24.44
CA PRO A 56 5.48 6.05 23.89
C PRO A 56 6.77 6.10 23.06
N ASN A 57 7.76 5.27 23.37
CA ASN A 57 9.01 5.17 22.61
C ASN A 57 8.80 4.74 21.14
N SER A 58 7.68 4.08 20.82
CA SER A 58 7.34 3.64 19.46
C SER A 58 6.79 4.74 18.55
N LYS A 59 6.30 5.85 19.11
CA LYS A 59 5.54 6.87 18.38
C LYS A 59 6.28 7.42 17.17
N GLN A 60 7.53 7.83 17.34
CA GLN A 60 8.29 8.48 16.27
C GLN A 60 8.54 7.53 15.10
N GLN A 61 8.93 6.29 15.37
CA GLN A 61 9.22 5.32 14.31
C GLN A 61 7.95 4.81 13.63
N LEU A 62 6.85 4.62 14.37
CA LEU A 62 5.55 4.28 13.77
C LEU A 62 4.99 5.41 12.91
N LEU A 63 5.16 6.67 13.31
CA LEU A 63 4.81 7.82 12.47
C LEU A 63 5.68 7.90 11.22
N ALA A 64 6.99 7.66 11.34
CA ALA A 64 7.89 7.62 10.19
C ALA A 64 7.49 6.50 9.21
N TRP A 65 7.22 5.29 9.72
CA TRP A 65 6.72 4.17 8.92
C TRP A 65 5.41 4.54 8.22
N TYR A 66 4.44 5.10 8.95
CA TYR A 66 3.15 5.53 8.39
C TYR A 66 3.36 6.55 7.27
N GLN A 67 4.18 7.57 7.49
CA GLN A 67 4.44 8.62 6.50
C GLN A 67 5.12 8.09 5.23
N VAL A 68 6.01 7.10 5.35
CA VAL A 68 6.62 6.46 4.18
C VAL A 68 5.55 5.76 3.36
N PHE A 69 4.70 4.95 3.97
CA PHE A 69 3.64 4.24 3.26
C PHE A 69 2.57 5.20 2.70
N ASP A 70 2.16 6.20 3.46
CA ASP A 70 1.13 7.20 3.07
C ASP A 70 1.59 8.11 1.92
N LYS A 71 2.91 8.22 1.66
CA LYS A 71 3.46 9.10 0.62
C LYS A 71 4.05 8.38 -0.59
N ASN A 72 4.16 7.06 -0.56
CA ASN A 72 4.79 6.26 -1.60
C ASN A 72 3.86 5.17 -2.13
N ASN A 73 4.13 4.75 -3.36
CA ASN A 73 3.56 3.54 -3.93
C ASN A 73 4.63 2.47 -4.02
N PHE A 74 4.30 1.29 -3.57
CA PHE A 74 5.16 0.13 -3.75
C PHE A 74 4.53 -0.78 -4.79
N ALA A 75 5.25 -1.03 -5.86
CA ALA A 75 4.76 -1.89 -6.94
C ALA A 75 4.77 -3.37 -6.57
N ASN A 76 5.70 -3.79 -5.68
CA ASN A 76 5.84 -5.16 -5.23
C ASN A 76 6.71 -5.24 -3.96
N SER A 77 6.87 -6.46 -3.43
CA SER A 77 7.68 -6.77 -2.26
C SER A 77 9.15 -6.42 -2.41
N ASN A 78 9.74 -6.55 -3.60
CA ASN A 78 11.15 -6.26 -3.83
C ASN A 78 11.45 -4.77 -3.62
N VAL A 79 10.55 -3.88 -4.06
CA VAL A 79 10.69 -2.43 -3.82
C VAL A 79 10.68 -2.13 -2.32
N ILE A 80 9.79 -2.80 -1.57
CA ILE A 80 9.76 -2.66 -0.10
C ILE A 80 11.05 -3.19 0.52
N LYS A 81 11.57 -4.34 0.08
CA LYS A 81 12.82 -4.90 0.61
C LYS A 81 14.00 -3.94 0.40
N SER A 82 14.06 -3.26 -0.75
CA SER A 82 15.08 -2.25 -1.02
C SER A 82 14.95 -1.01 -0.12
N SER A 83 13.73 -0.59 0.23
CA SER A 83 13.50 0.54 1.15
C SER A 83 13.64 0.16 2.63
N PHE A 84 13.34 -1.09 2.98
CA PHE A 84 13.34 -1.62 4.33
C PHE A 84 14.14 -2.93 4.38
N GLY A 85 15.47 -2.81 4.40
CA GLY A 85 16.38 -3.97 4.34
C GLY A 85 16.16 -5.01 5.44
N THR A 86 15.72 -4.59 6.62
CA THR A 86 15.43 -5.46 7.77
C THR A 86 13.98 -5.98 7.81
N ALA A 87 13.17 -5.73 6.78
CA ALA A 87 11.81 -6.26 6.71
C ALA A 87 11.82 -7.73 6.30
N ASP A 88 10.96 -8.51 6.96
CA ASP A 88 10.78 -9.94 6.70
C ASP A 88 9.47 -10.18 5.93
N PHE A 89 9.52 -11.05 4.92
CA PHE A 89 8.40 -11.35 4.05
C PHE A 89 7.92 -12.76 4.36
N VAL A 90 6.72 -12.87 4.95
CA VAL A 90 6.22 -14.13 5.55
C VAL A 90 5.19 -14.84 4.67
N GLY A 91 5.09 -14.46 3.39
CA GLY A 91 4.13 -14.99 2.42
C GLY A 91 2.78 -14.28 2.43
N ASN A 92 1.92 -14.57 1.46
CA ASN A 92 0.57 -13.98 1.34
C ASN A 92 0.55 -12.43 1.37
N ASN A 93 1.58 -11.81 0.78
CA ASN A 93 1.83 -10.36 0.80
C ASN A 93 1.90 -9.75 2.20
N LYS A 94 2.28 -10.55 3.20
CA LYS A 94 2.53 -10.09 4.56
C LYS A 94 3.99 -9.69 4.74
N VAL A 95 4.19 -8.57 5.42
CA VAL A 95 5.50 -8.00 5.71
C VAL A 95 5.58 -7.69 7.20
N VAL A 96 6.69 -8.08 7.81
CA VAL A 96 7.00 -7.81 9.22
C VAL A 96 8.08 -6.74 9.27
N PHE A 97 7.81 -5.65 9.99
CA PHE A 97 8.76 -4.57 10.22
C PHE A 97 9.23 -4.56 11.68
N ASN A 98 10.53 -4.37 11.86
CA ASN A 98 11.12 -4.12 13.16
C ASN A 98 10.93 -2.66 13.55
N ILE A 99 10.37 -2.43 14.74
CA ILE A 99 10.12 -1.09 15.28
C ILE A 99 10.92 -0.95 16.59
N CYS A 100 11.50 0.23 16.78
CA CYS A 100 12.40 0.63 17.86
C CYS A 100 13.55 -0.36 18.06
N GLY A 101 14.49 -0.45 17.11
CA GLY A 101 15.67 -1.32 17.30
C GLY A 101 15.33 -2.77 17.65
N ASN A 102 14.32 -3.35 16.99
CA ASN A 102 13.79 -4.70 17.21
C ASN A 102 12.96 -4.92 18.49
N HIS A 103 12.60 -3.90 19.26
CA HIS A 103 11.71 -4.05 20.43
C HIS A 103 10.30 -4.52 20.08
N TYR A 104 9.79 -4.11 18.91
CA TYR A 104 8.41 -4.42 18.48
C TYR A 104 8.37 -4.96 17.04
N ARG A 105 7.25 -5.61 16.69
CA ARG A 105 6.96 -6.15 15.35
C ARG A 105 5.65 -5.58 14.84
N LEU A 106 5.69 -4.92 13.70
CA LEU A 106 4.51 -4.48 12.95
C LEU A 106 4.29 -5.45 11.79
N ILE A 107 3.18 -6.19 11.81
CA ILE A 107 2.78 -7.06 10.71
C ILE A 107 1.72 -6.34 9.89
N VAL A 108 1.96 -6.24 8.59
CA VAL A 108 0.99 -5.71 7.64
C VAL A 108 0.76 -6.66 6.49
N LYS A 109 -0.44 -6.60 5.90
CA LYS A 109 -0.74 -7.22 4.62
C LYS A 109 -0.92 -6.14 3.57
N ILE A 110 -0.27 -6.31 2.42
CA ILE A 110 -0.25 -5.32 1.36
C ILE A 110 -0.97 -5.89 0.14
N ASN A 111 -1.94 -5.13 -0.36
CA ASN A 111 -2.47 -5.35 -1.69
C ASN A 111 -1.77 -4.36 -2.62
N TYR A 112 -0.83 -4.86 -3.44
CA TYR A 112 -0.06 -4.05 -4.37
C TYR A 112 -0.90 -3.55 -5.55
N ASP A 113 -1.97 -4.25 -5.94
CA ASP A 113 -2.81 -3.81 -7.06
C ASP A 113 -3.73 -2.65 -6.64
N THR A 114 -4.33 -2.76 -5.46
CA THR A 114 -5.23 -1.73 -4.92
C THR A 114 -4.51 -0.65 -4.11
N GLN A 115 -3.21 -0.81 -3.86
CA GLN A 115 -2.40 0.07 -3.00
C GLN A 115 -3.03 0.23 -1.61
N ILE A 116 -3.47 -0.88 -1.00
CA ILE A 116 -4.05 -0.89 0.36
C ILE A 116 -3.12 -1.65 1.30
N VAL A 117 -2.88 -1.08 2.49
CA VAL A 117 -2.12 -1.71 3.57
C VAL A 117 -3.05 -1.96 4.75
N TYR A 118 -3.11 -3.21 5.19
CA TYR A 118 -3.84 -3.62 6.39
C TYR A 118 -2.85 -3.84 7.51
N ILE A 119 -3.03 -3.14 8.64
CA ILE A 119 -2.30 -3.44 9.87
C ILE A 119 -2.94 -4.67 10.51
N LEU A 120 -2.22 -5.78 10.53
CA LEU A 120 -2.69 -7.04 11.11
C LEU A 120 -2.33 -7.16 12.59
N PHE A 121 -1.14 -6.65 12.97
CA PHE A 121 -0.63 -6.78 14.33
C PHE A 121 0.45 -5.73 14.61
N ILE A 122 0.50 -5.25 15.85
CA ILE A 122 1.64 -4.54 16.42
C ILE A 122 1.80 -4.99 17.87
N GLY A 123 3.01 -5.40 18.25
CA GLY A 123 3.30 -5.95 19.57
C GLY A 123 4.78 -6.04 19.87
N THR A 124 5.09 -6.36 21.12
CA THR A 124 6.43 -6.75 21.58
C THR A 124 6.95 -7.99 20.86
N HIS A 125 8.26 -8.21 20.93
CA HIS A 125 8.85 -9.43 20.40
C HIS A 125 8.24 -10.70 21.03
N SER A 126 7.99 -10.67 22.35
CA SER A 126 7.32 -11.78 23.06
C SER A 126 5.87 -11.99 22.59
N GLU A 127 5.08 -10.92 22.42
CA GLU A 127 3.71 -11.02 21.87
C GLU A 127 3.74 -11.58 20.43
N TYR A 128 4.75 -11.20 19.63
CA TYR A 128 4.97 -11.73 18.28
C TYR A 128 5.34 -13.22 18.28
N ASP A 129 6.25 -13.66 19.16
CA ASP A 129 6.70 -15.05 19.22
C ASP A 129 5.57 -16.01 19.65
N ASN A 130 4.57 -15.48 20.37
CA ASN A 130 3.38 -16.23 20.75
C ASN A 130 2.36 -16.43 19.60
N LEU A 131 2.56 -15.78 18.45
CA LEU A 131 1.71 -15.98 17.27
C LEU A 131 1.99 -17.34 16.64
N LYS A 132 1.06 -18.27 16.81
CA LYS A 132 1.19 -19.65 16.30
C LYS A 132 1.20 -19.76 14.78
N ASP A 133 0.52 -18.84 14.08
CA ASP A 133 0.41 -18.89 12.62
C ASP A 133 0.31 -17.51 11.97
N ILE A 134 1.48 -16.92 11.74
CA ILE A 134 1.58 -15.61 11.06
C ILE A 134 1.09 -15.68 9.60
N LYS A 135 1.17 -16.84 8.96
CA LYS A 135 0.77 -17.01 7.55
C LYS A 135 -0.74 -16.89 7.37
N ASN A 136 -1.52 -17.20 8.41
CA ASN A 136 -2.98 -17.17 8.41
C ASN A 136 -3.61 -16.02 9.21
N LEU A 137 -2.81 -15.05 9.69
CA LEU A 137 -3.30 -13.74 10.16
C LEU A 137 -4.11 -12.98 9.10
#